data_AF-A0A0N0MDW3-F1
#
_entry.id   AF-A0A0N0MDW3-F1
#
_cell.length_a   1.000
_cell.length_b   1.000
_cell.length_c   1.000
_cell.angle_alpha   90.00
_cell.angle_beta   90.00
_cell.angle_gamma   90.00
#
_symmetry.space_group_name_H-M   'P 1'
#
loop_
_entity.id
_entity.type
_entity.pdbx_description
1 polymer ?
#
loop_
_entity_poly.entity_id
_entity_poly.type
_entity_poly.pdbx_seq_one_letter_code
_entity_poly.pdbx_strand_id
1 'polypeptide(L)'
;MTDLTMDPAGAGGAPTMPNPPQEAPPLTPTEVPPAPPVEMPPDEAPQGIPTEPPPELPPNAPPEAPPATPYDMPPDRGPREPLE
;
A
#
# COMPACT_ATOMS: atom_id res chain seq x y z
N MET A 1 0.15 64.12 43.67
CA MET A 1 -0.25 63.91 45.08
C MET A 1 -1.76 63.72 45.07
N THR A 2 -2.22 62.48 44.88
CA THR A 2 -2.78 61.58 45.93
C THR A 2 -4.31 61.57 45.76
N ASP A 3 -4.85 60.60 45.02
CA ASP A 3 -5.52 59.38 45.50
C ASP A 3 -6.85 59.64 46.23
N LEU A 4 -7.95 59.13 45.67
CA LEU A 4 -9.02 58.45 46.41
C LEU A 4 -9.99 57.77 45.44
N THR A 5 -9.74 56.49 45.27
CA THR A 5 -10.64 55.42 44.82
C THR A 5 -12.04 55.59 45.41
N MET A 6 -13.08 55.59 44.57
CA MET A 6 -14.47 55.42 45.00
C MET A 6 -15.07 54.23 44.24
N ASP A 7 -15.19 53.11 44.94
CA ASP A 7 -15.89 51.89 44.53
C ASP A 7 -17.29 51.88 45.20
N PRO A 8 -18.16 50.88 44.97
CA PRO A 8 -19.11 50.71 43.88
C PRO A 8 -20.57 50.79 44.39
N ALA A 9 -21.53 50.74 43.46
CA ALA A 9 -22.86 50.10 43.60
C ALA A 9 -23.92 50.88 42.80
N GLY A 10 -24.11 50.45 41.55
CA GLY A 10 -25.30 50.78 40.78
C GLY A 10 -26.56 50.26 41.47
N ALA A 11 -27.63 51.04 41.36
CA ALA A 11 -28.93 50.83 41.98
C ALA A 11 -29.53 49.43 41.73
N GLY A 12 -30.14 48.87 42.77
CA GLY A 12 -31.26 47.92 42.64
C GLY A 12 -30.94 46.43 42.46
N GLY A 13 -29.71 45.97 42.70
CA GLY A 13 -29.38 44.54 42.63
C GLY A 13 -29.53 43.85 43.98
N ALA A 14 -30.41 42.85 44.10
CA ALA A 14 -30.23 41.80 45.10
C ALA A 14 -28.78 41.27 44.99
N PRO A 15 -28.11 40.88 46.10
CA PRO A 15 -26.75 40.38 46.02
C PRO A 15 -26.72 39.23 45.01
N THR A 16 -25.98 39.41 43.90
CA THR A 16 -25.82 38.33 42.93
C THR A 16 -25.03 37.25 43.64
N MET A 17 -25.72 36.21 44.08
CA MET A 17 -25.04 35.05 44.64
C MET A 17 -24.21 34.45 43.50
N PRO A 18 -22.91 34.17 43.71
CA PRO A 18 -22.12 33.54 42.68
C PRO A 18 -22.79 32.23 42.27
N ASN A 19 -22.94 32.01 40.97
CA ASN A 19 -23.51 30.77 40.48
C ASN A 19 -22.64 29.61 41.00
N PRO A 20 -23.23 28.54 41.55
CA PRO A 20 -22.45 27.40 41.99
C PRO A 20 -21.62 26.85 40.81
N PRO A 21 -20.47 26.22 41.10
CA PRO A 21 -19.65 25.61 40.07
C PRO A 21 -20.47 24.56 39.32
N GLN A 22 -20.28 24.48 38.00
CA GLN A 22 -20.92 23.45 37.18
C GLN A 22 -20.39 22.08 37.61
N GLU A 23 -21.30 21.10 37.71
CA GLU A 23 -20.89 19.72 37.97
C GLU A 23 -20.03 19.22 36.81
N ALA A 24 -18.98 18.47 37.15
CA ALA A 24 -18.14 17.84 36.15
C ALA A 24 -18.96 16.81 35.36
N PRO A 25 -18.72 16.66 34.05
CA PRO A 25 -19.33 15.57 33.29
C PRO A 25 -18.95 14.22 33.91
N PRO A 26 -19.82 13.20 33.79
CA PRO A 26 -19.52 11.87 34.32
C PRO A 26 -18.22 11.34 33.72
N LEU A 27 -17.39 10.71 34.57
CA LEU A 27 -16.09 10.16 34.16
C LEU A 27 -16.22 8.98 33.19
N THR A 28 -17.41 8.39 33.10
CA THR A 28 -17.73 7.26 32.23
C THR A 28 -18.78 7.69 31.21
N PRO A 29 -18.56 7.41 29.92
CA PRO A 29 -19.61 7.57 28.90
C PRO A 29 -20.86 6.81 29.32
N THR A 30 -22.03 7.44 29.16
CA THR A 30 -23.31 6.84 29.57
C THR A 30 -23.56 5.52 28.87
N GLU A 31 -23.32 5.46 27.55
CA GLU A 31 -23.41 4.22 26.77
C GLU A 31 -22.32 4.19 25.69
N VAL A 32 -21.85 2.98 25.37
CA VAL A 32 -21.00 2.72 24.21
C VAL A 32 -21.92 2.22 23.08
N PRO A 33 -21.82 2.76 21.86
CA PRO A 33 -22.61 2.25 20.74
C PRO A 33 -22.35 0.75 20.55
N PRO A 34 -23.36 -0.04 20.15
CA PRO A 34 -23.15 -1.44 19.85
C PRO A 34 -22.09 -1.59 18.74
N ALA A 35 -21.24 -2.61 18.87
CA ALA A 35 -20.25 -2.93 17.85
C ALA A 35 -20.94 -3.23 16.51
N PRO A 36 -20.32 -2.89 15.37
CA PRO A 36 -20.86 -3.25 14.07
C PRO A 36 -20.97 -4.78 13.91
N PRO A 37 -21.85 -5.26 13.02
CA PRO A 37 -21.94 -6.70 12.73
C PRO A 37 -20.60 -7.27 12.29
N VAL A 38 -20.28 -8.48 12.73
CA VAL A 38 -19.12 -9.22 12.22
C VAL A 38 -19.49 -9.80 10.86
N GLU A 39 -18.75 -9.41 9.82
CA GLU A 39 -18.85 -10.07 8.51
C GLU A 39 -18.22 -11.46 8.61
N MET A 40 -18.98 -12.48 8.24
CA MET A 40 -18.41 -13.82 8.10
C MET A 40 -17.51 -13.86 6.87
N PRO A 41 -16.33 -14.50 6.96
CA PRO A 41 -15.55 -14.78 5.76
C PRO A 41 -16.38 -15.65 4.81
N PRO A 42 -16.16 -15.54 3.49
CA PRO A 42 -16.81 -16.43 2.53
C PRO A 42 -16.52 -17.90 2.85
N ASP A 43 -17.53 -18.76 2.69
CA ASP A 43 -17.40 -20.21 2.93
C ASP A 43 -16.45 -20.91 1.94
N GLU A 44 -16.20 -20.29 0.78
CA GLU A 44 -15.29 -20.84 -0.23
C GLU A 44 -13.83 -20.57 0.14
N ALA A 45 -13.04 -21.65 0.14
CA ALA A 45 -11.59 -21.53 0.22
C ALA A 45 -11.07 -20.69 -0.96
N PRO A 46 -10.01 -19.87 -0.74
CA PRO A 46 -9.32 -19.22 -1.84
C PRO A 46 -8.95 -20.26 -2.89
N GLN A 47 -9.16 -19.94 -4.16
CA GLN A 47 -8.64 -20.76 -5.26
C GLN A 47 -7.13 -20.91 -5.04
N GLY A 48 -6.70 -22.14 -4.77
CA GLY A 48 -5.30 -22.45 -4.49
C GLY A 48 -4.43 -22.17 -5.71
N ILE A 49 -3.11 -22.04 -5.50
CA ILE A 49 -2.17 -22.09 -6.62
C ILE A 49 -2.28 -23.48 -7.27
N PRO A 50 -2.20 -23.60 -8.60
CA PRO A 50 -2.06 -24.90 -9.26
C PRO A 50 -0.92 -25.69 -8.62
N THR A 51 -1.19 -26.94 -8.24
CA THR A 51 -0.17 -27.84 -7.64
C THR A 51 0.79 -28.39 -8.67
N GLU A 52 0.35 -28.43 -9.93
CA GLU A 52 1.14 -28.94 -11.05
C GLU A 52 2.10 -27.86 -11.55
N PRO A 53 3.35 -28.22 -11.86
CA PRO A 53 4.28 -27.30 -12.52
C PRO A 53 3.74 -26.90 -13.90
N PRO A 54 4.12 -25.71 -14.42
CA PRO A 54 3.76 -25.32 -15.77
C PRO A 54 4.35 -26.31 -16.80
N PRO A 55 3.73 -26.45 -17.98
CA PRO A 55 4.30 -27.24 -19.07
C PRO A 55 5.72 -26.78 -19.42
N GLU A 56 6.60 -27.72 -19.75
CA GLU A 56 7.94 -27.37 -20.20
C GLU A 56 7.90 -26.55 -21.49
N LEU A 57 8.74 -25.51 -21.54
CA LEU A 57 8.92 -24.73 -22.74
C LEU A 57 9.61 -25.57 -23.81
N PRO A 58 9.29 -25.35 -25.10
CA PRO A 58 10.06 -25.96 -26.17
C PRO A 58 11.55 -25.55 -26.06
N PRO A 59 12.47 -26.39 -26.58
CA PRO A 59 13.88 -26.04 -26.57
C PRO A 59 14.12 -24.69 -27.26
N ASN A 60 14.86 -23.81 -26.60
CA ASN A 60 15.28 -22.50 -27.15
C ASN A 60 16.39 -22.62 -28.21
N ALA A 61 16.79 -23.84 -28.56
CA ALA A 61 17.79 -24.05 -29.58
C ALA A 61 17.18 -23.79 -30.96
N PRO A 62 17.78 -22.93 -31.80
CA PRO A 62 17.42 -22.87 -33.20
C PRO A 62 17.61 -24.27 -33.83
N PRO A 63 16.83 -24.61 -34.87
CA PRO A 63 17.06 -25.84 -35.62
C PRO A 63 18.52 -25.93 -36.07
N GLU A 64 19.08 -27.15 -36.08
CA GLU A 64 20.40 -27.36 -36.65
C GLU A 64 20.41 -26.87 -38.10
N ALA A 65 21.45 -26.11 -38.45
CA ALA A 65 21.62 -25.64 -39.82
C ALA A 65 21.80 -26.85 -40.76
N PRO A 66 21.30 -26.76 -42.01
CA PRO A 66 21.55 -27.80 -42.99
C PRO A 66 23.06 -27.97 -43.22
N PRO A 67 23.51 -29.17 -43.65
CA PRO A 67 24.89 -29.39 -44.03
C PRO A 67 25.34 -28.37 -45.07
N ALA A 68 26.60 -27.94 -45.00
CA ALA A 68 27.17 -27.03 -45.98
C ALA A 68 27.01 -27.57 -47.40
N THR A 69 26.53 -26.73 -48.31
CA THR A 69 26.41 -27.11 -49.71
C THR A 69 27.75 -26.87 -50.42
N PRO A 70 27.98 -27.49 -51.59
CA PRO A 70 29.16 -27.18 -52.40
C PRO A 70 29.27 -25.70 -52.81
N TYR A 71 28.16 -24.96 -52.81
CA TYR A 71 28.15 -23.52 -53.07
C TYR A 71 28.68 -22.70 -51.90
N ASP A 72 28.59 -23.22 -50.67
CA ASP A 72 29.10 -22.57 -49.46
C ASP A 72 30.61 -22.80 -49.28
N MET A 73 31.19 -23.76 -50.01
CA MET A 73 32.61 -24.06 -49.98
C MET A 73 33.37 -23.16 -50.96
N PRO A 74 34.60 -22.72 -50.63
CA PRO A 74 35.44 -22.05 -51.60
C PRO A 74 35.66 -22.97 -52.81
N PRO A 75 35.75 -22.41 -54.03
CA PRO A 75 36.10 -23.22 -55.20
C PRO A 75 37.43 -23.93 -54.92
N ASP A 76 37.51 -25.19 -55.36
CA ASP A 76 38.69 -26.01 -55.15
C ASP A 76 39.92 -25.24 -55.65
N ARG A 77 40.72 -24.77 -54.69
CA ARG A 77 41.95 -24.06 -54.99
C ARG A 77 42.93 -25.16 -55.33
N GLY A 78 43.03 -25.42 -56.63
CA GLY A 78 44.02 -26.33 -57.19
C GLY A 78 45.42 -26.05 -56.67
N PRO A 79 46.40 -26.92 -56.98
CA PRO A 79 47.76 -26.81 -56.46
C PRO A 79 48.30 -25.38 -56.55
N ARG A 80 48.88 -24.89 -55.46
CA ARG A 80 49.56 -23.59 -55.50
C ARG A 80 50.70 -23.69 -56.50
N GLU A 81 50.72 -22.80 -57.49
CA GLU A 81 51.84 -22.69 -58.41
C GLU A 81 53.12 -22.36 -57.62
N PRO A 82 54.28 -22.92 -58.00
CA PRO A 82 55.56 -22.58 -57.39
C PRO A 82 55.83 -21.09 -57.59
N LEU A 83 56.36 -20.44 -56.55
CA LEU A 83 56.91 -19.10 -56.70
C LEU A 83 58.28 -19.25 -57.38
N GLU A 84 58.43 -18.70 -58.59
CA GLU A 84 59.73 -18.60 -59.29
C GLU A 84 60.66 -17.55 -58.65
#